data_AF-A0AA37L2H5-F1
#
_entry.id   AF-A0AA37L2H5-F1
#
_cell.length_a   1.000
_cell.length_b   1.000
_cell.length_c   1.000
_cell.angle_alpha   90.00
_cell.angle_beta   90.00
_cell.angle_gamma   90.00
#
_symmetry.space_group_name_H-M   'P 1'
#
loop_
_entity.id
_entity.type
_entity.pdbx_description
1 polymer ?
#
loop_
_entity_poly.entity_id
_entity_poly.type
_entity_poly.pdbx_seq_one_letter_code
_entity_poly.pdbx_strand_id
1 'polypeptide(L)'
;MHILKITTKRWAALAWGGGAACALLFSAGAHAQAGATCRPEGTVAETNACAVQTYQQADTAIAILYSDVMRALSAHERPQLRQEQTAWQRQRTMLCKQGTQSTEGLPEWPRLYHACLTAETEARRQGLMRWLTLDHPSAKP
;
A
#
# COMPACT_ATOMS: atom_id res chain seq x y z
N MET A 1 -55.75 21.22 5.94
CA MET A 1 -57.10 20.65 5.84
C MET A 1 -56.98 19.28 5.19
N HIS A 2 -57.60 18.27 5.78
CA HIS A 2 -57.61 16.83 5.47
C HIS A 2 -57.45 16.47 3.96
N ILE A 3 -56.92 15.31 3.53
CA ILE A 3 -57.40 13.96 3.84
C ILE A 3 -56.32 12.92 3.44
N LEU A 4 -56.09 12.00 4.37
CA LEU A 4 -55.56 10.63 4.29
C LEU A 4 -55.97 9.88 3.01
N LYS A 5 -55.11 8.97 2.48
CA LYS A 5 -55.49 7.56 2.29
C LYS A 5 -54.32 6.72 1.78
N ILE A 6 -53.74 6.00 2.73
CA ILE A 6 -52.98 4.78 2.54
C ILE A 6 -53.92 3.75 1.92
N THR A 7 -53.55 3.17 0.78
CA THR A 7 -54.18 1.95 0.26
C THR A 7 -53.12 0.87 0.11
N THR A 8 -53.15 -0.06 1.05
CA THR A 8 -52.48 -1.36 1.02
C THR A 8 -52.96 -2.19 -0.16
N LYS A 9 -52.05 -2.76 -0.95
CA LYS A 9 -52.36 -3.97 -1.73
C LYS A 9 -51.28 -5.03 -1.51
N ARG A 10 -51.79 -6.19 -1.09
CA ARG A 10 -51.09 -7.34 -0.54
C ARG A 10 -50.33 -8.10 -1.62
N TRP A 11 -49.09 -8.44 -1.28
CA TRP A 11 -48.39 -9.71 -1.52
C TRP A 11 -49.07 -10.69 -2.49
N ALA A 12 -48.50 -10.81 -3.69
CA ALA A 12 -48.64 -12.00 -4.51
C ALA A 12 -47.31 -12.74 -4.48
N ALA A 13 -47.35 -13.93 -3.89
CA ALA A 13 -46.26 -14.89 -3.83
C ALA A 13 -45.79 -15.28 -5.23
N LEU A 14 -44.47 -15.32 -5.42
CA LEU A 14 -43.84 -16.07 -6.50
C LEU A 14 -42.80 -17.00 -5.87
N ALA A 15 -43.29 -18.20 -5.61
CA ALA A 15 -42.63 -19.49 -5.75
C ALA A 15 -41.13 -19.55 -5.42
N TRP A 16 -40.84 -20.08 -4.23
CA TRP A 16 -39.65 -20.88 -4.01
C TRP A 16 -39.71 -22.12 -4.91
N GLY A 17 -38.91 -22.11 -5.97
CA GLY A 17 -38.69 -23.24 -6.84
C GLY A 17 -37.19 -23.51 -6.97
N GLY A 18 -36.80 -24.71 -6.55
CA GLY A 18 -35.80 -25.54 -7.24
C GLY A 18 -34.36 -25.05 -7.26
N GLY A 19 -33.48 -25.81 -6.62
CA GLY A 19 -32.06 -25.54 -6.58
C GLY A 19 -31.37 -25.51 -7.95
N ALA A 20 -30.32 -24.72 -8.00
CA ALA A 20 -29.17 -24.95 -8.83
C ALA A 20 -27.96 -24.42 -8.05
N ALA A 21 -27.29 -25.33 -7.34
CA ALA A 21 -25.98 -25.07 -6.75
C ALA A 21 -24.97 -24.89 -7.89
N CYS A 22 -24.88 -23.68 -8.46
CA CYS A 22 -23.74 -23.26 -9.25
C CYS A 22 -22.63 -22.86 -8.28
N ALA A 23 -21.86 -23.85 -7.82
CA ALA A 23 -20.54 -23.62 -7.26
C ALA A 23 -19.65 -23.10 -8.39
N LEU A 24 -19.69 -21.79 -8.63
CA LEU A 24 -18.69 -21.11 -9.43
C LEU A 24 -17.39 -21.21 -8.66
N LEU A 25 -16.55 -22.16 -9.07
CA LEU A 25 -15.14 -22.21 -8.75
C LEU A 25 -14.57 -20.83 -9.09
N PHE A 26 -14.37 -20.00 -8.07
CA PHE A 26 -13.53 -18.82 -8.20
C PHE A 26 -12.13 -19.35 -8.51
N SER A 27 -11.78 -19.37 -9.78
CA SER A 27 -10.41 -19.50 -10.24
C SER A 27 -9.59 -18.44 -9.50
N ALA A 28 -8.88 -18.83 -8.46
CA ALA A 28 -7.80 -18.07 -7.86
C ALA A 28 -6.59 -18.07 -8.83
N GLY A 29 -6.84 -17.71 -10.08
CA GLY A 29 -5.82 -17.40 -11.05
C GLY A 29 -5.42 -15.94 -10.83
N ALA A 30 -4.66 -15.67 -9.78
CA ALA A 30 -3.85 -14.46 -9.72
C ALA A 30 -2.68 -14.60 -10.70
N HIS A 31 -2.98 -14.76 -12.00
CA HIS A 31 -2.00 -14.60 -13.06
C HIS A 31 -1.94 -13.11 -13.39
N ALA A 32 -1.30 -12.35 -12.50
CA ALA A 32 -0.79 -11.06 -12.84
C ALA A 32 0.68 -11.07 -12.50
N GLN A 33 1.53 -11.35 -13.48
CA GLN A 33 2.83 -10.72 -13.62
C GLN A 33 3.16 -10.66 -15.11
N ALA A 34 2.77 -9.57 -15.76
CA ALA A 34 3.39 -9.13 -17.01
C ALA A 34 4.76 -8.50 -16.68
N GLY A 35 5.67 -9.30 -16.12
CA GLY A 35 6.99 -8.91 -15.66
C GLY A 35 7.95 -10.09 -15.67
N ALA A 36 9.24 -9.83 -15.86
CA ALA A 36 10.26 -10.87 -15.78
C ALA A 36 10.28 -11.50 -14.38
N THR A 37 10.67 -12.78 -14.29
CA THR A 37 10.87 -13.44 -12.99
C THR A 37 12.12 -12.86 -12.31
N CYS A 38 12.10 -12.68 -10.99
CA CYS A 38 13.31 -12.27 -10.28
C CYS A 38 14.37 -13.40 -10.36
N ARG A 39 15.52 -13.08 -10.95
CA ARG A 39 16.74 -13.91 -10.95
C ARG A 39 17.97 -13.01 -10.77
N PRO A 40 18.67 -13.04 -9.61
CA PRO A 40 19.77 -12.11 -9.30
C PRO A 40 20.93 -12.14 -10.29
N GLU A 41 21.30 -13.32 -10.79
CA GLU A 41 22.34 -13.49 -11.82
C GLU A 41 21.73 -13.56 -13.23
N GLY A 42 20.67 -12.78 -13.42
CA GLY A 42 19.81 -12.83 -14.59
C GLY A 42 20.10 -11.80 -15.66
N THR A 43 19.21 -11.78 -16.66
CA THR A 43 19.10 -10.68 -17.62
C THR A 43 18.79 -9.37 -16.89
N VAL A 44 18.95 -8.23 -17.57
CA VAL A 44 18.59 -6.92 -17.00
C VAL A 44 17.13 -6.88 -16.57
N ALA A 45 16.22 -7.50 -17.34
CA ALA A 45 14.81 -7.57 -16.97
C ALA A 45 14.57 -8.35 -15.67
N GLU A 46 15.25 -9.49 -15.50
CA GLU A 46 15.12 -10.34 -14.30
C GLU A 46 15.75 -9.68 -13.06
N THR A 47 16.88 -9.01 -13.22
CA THR A 47 17.53 -8.27 -12.11
C THR A 47 16.75 -7.01 -11.72
N ASN A 48 16.13 -6.31 -12.69
CA ASN A 48 15.16 -5.25 -12.42
C ASN A 48 13.95 -5.77 -11.62
N ALA A 49 13.42 -6.94 -11.98
CA ALA A 49 12.31 -7.56 -11.26
C ALA A 49 12.68 -7.86 -9.79
N CYS A 50 13.91 -8.32 -9.52
CA CYS A 50 14.39 -8.51 -8.15
C CYS A 50 14.41 -7.23 -7.32
N ALA A 51 14.80 -6.10 -7.92
CA ALA A 51 14.82 -4.83 -7.22
C ALA A 51 13.41 -4.34 -6.87
N VAL A 52 12.44 -4.51 -7.79
CA VAL A 52 11.02 -4.24 -7.54
C VAL A 52 10.53 -5.08 -6.35
N GLN A 53 10.79 -6.39 -6.38
CA GLN A 53 10.37 -7.31 -5.33
C GLN A 53 10.98 -6.95 -3.96
N THR A 54 12.27 -6.61 -3.94
CA THR A 54 12.97 -6.17 -2.71
C THR A 54 12.35 -4.90 -2.15
N TYR A 55 12.09 -3.91 -3.00
CA TYR A 55 11.41 -2.68 -2.59
C TYR A 55 10.02 -2.95 -2.03
N GLN A 56 9.22 -3.81 -2.68
CA GLN A 56 7.88 -4.16 -2.20
C GLN A 56 7.90 -4.81 -0.81
N GLN A 57 8.89 -5.65 -0.53
CA GLN A 57 9.07 -6.24 0.80
C GLN A 57 9.40 -5.18 1.85
N ALA A 58 10.34 -4.28 1.56
CA ALA A 58 10.69 -3.17 2.46
C ALA A 58 9.51 -2.22 2.69
N ASP A 59 8.76 -1.87 1.65
CA ASP A 59 7.59 -0.98 1.73
C ASP A 59 6.46 -1.62 2.54
N THR A 60 6.21 -2.92 2.35
CA THR A 60 5.27 -3.68 3.17
C THR A 60 5.67 -3.67 4.64
N ALA A 61 6.95 -3.89 4.96
CA ALA A 61 7.45 -3.88 6.32
C ALA A 61 7.25 -2.49 6.98
N ILE A 62 7.48 -1.40 6.25
CA ILE A 62 7.26 -0.04 6.74
C ILE A 62 5.77 0.29 6.88
N ALA A 63 4.90 -0.19 5.99
CA ALA A 63 3.46 0.00 6.10
C ALA A 63 2.88 -0.70 7.34
N ILE A 64 3.35 -1.91 7.65
CA ILE A 64 3.01 -2.64 8.87
C ILE A 64 3.48 -1.84 10.09
N LEU A 65 4.76 -1.47 10.16
CA LEU A 65 5.31 -0.70 11.27
C LEU A 65 4.56 0.63 11.49
N TYR A 66 4.27 1.36 10.42
CA TYR A 66 3.50 2.60 10.49
C TYR A 66 2.11 2.35 11.12
N SER A 67 1.44 1.27 10.71
CA SER A 67 0.14 0.91 11.27
C SER A 67 0.23 0.55 12.76
N ASP A 68 1.31 -0.10 13.18
CA ASP A 68 1.55 -0.48 14.57
C ASP A 68 1.79 0.76 15.44
N VAL A 69 2.66 1.68 14.99
CA VAL A 69 2.91 2.96 15.66
C VAL A 69 1.62 3.77 15.75
N MET A 70 0.84 3.86 14.68
CA MET A 70 -0.44 4.57 14.68
C MET A 70 -1.44 4.02 15.72
N ARG A 71 -1.40 2.72 16.03
CA ARG A 71 -2.24 2.12 17.09
C ARG A 71 -1.75 2.46 18.48
N ALA A 72 -0.44 2.56 18.69
CA ALA A 72 0.17 2.90 19.98
C ALA A 72 -0.04 4.39 20.37
N LEU A 73 -0.13 5.28 19.38
CA LEU A 73 -0.29 6.71 19.61
C LEU A 73 -1.70 7.12 20.07
N SER A 74 -1.77 8.19 20.86
CA SER A 74 -3.01 8.86 21.25
C SER A 74 -3.72 9.51 20.06
N ALA A 75 -5.00 9.86 20.23
CA ALA A 75 -5.77 10.51 19.17
C ALA A 75 -5.18 11.86 18.72
N HIS A 76 -4.51 12.59 19.63
CA HIS A 76 -3.92 13.90 19.36
C HIS A 76 -2.63 13.82 18.52
N GLU A 77 -1.85 12.76 18.66
CA GLU A 77 -0.56 12.59 17.97
C GLU A 77 -0.70 12.07 16.54
N ARG A 78 -1.69 11.20 16.31
CA ARG A 78 -1.94 10.55 15.01
C ARG A 78 -2.03 11.50 13.80
N PRO A 79 -2.66 12.69 13.87
CA PRO A 79 -2.67 13.64 12.75
C PRO A 79 -1.28 14.08 12.31
N GLN A 80 -0.37 14.35 13.25
CA GLN A 80 0.97 14.81 12.93
C GLN A 80 1.80 13.67 12.32
N LEU A 81 1.71 12.44 12.84
CA LEU A 81 2.38 11.29 12.20
C LEU A 81 1.84 11.03 10.77
N ARG A 82 0.53 11.18 10.53
CA ARG A 82 -0.04 11.06 9.16
C ARG A 82 0.56 12.08 8.20
N GLN A 83 0.68 13.32 8.64
CA GLN A 83 1.27 14.40 7.84
C GLN A 83 2.73 14.08 7.52
N GLU A 84 3.50 13.69 8.53
CA GLU A 84 4.90 13.34 8.38
C GLU A 84 5.10 12.15 7.43
N GLN A 85 4.29 11.10 7.57
CA GLN A 85 4.38 9.92 6.70
C GLN A 85 4.05 10.26 5.25
N THR A 86 3.04 11.09 5.02
CA THR A 86 2.67 11.57 3.68
C THR A 86 3.78 12.44 3.07
N ALA A 87 4.37 13.34 3.85
CA ALA A 87 5.49 14.17 3.41
C ALA A 87 6.71 13.32 3.05
N TRP A 88 7.06 12.35 3.92
CA TRP A 88 8.16 11.43 3.68
C TRP A 88 7.97 10.61 2.39
N GLN A 89 6.77 10.06 2.14
CA GLN A 89 6.50 9.29 0.91
C GLN A 89 6.74 10.11 -0.36
N ARG A 90 6.30 11.38 -0.36
CA ARG A 90 6.52 12.31 -1.48
C ARG A 90 8.00 12.62 -1.66
N GLN A 91 8.69 12.94 -0.56
CA GLN A 91 10.12 13.26 -0.56
C GLN A 91 10.95 12.07 -1.06
N ARG A 92 10.67 10.85 -0.59
CA ARG A 92 11.34 9.61 -1.04
C ARG A 92 11.28 9.47 -2.56
N THR A 93 10.09 9.56 -3.14
CA THR A 93 9.88 9.43 -4.59
C THR A 93 10.64 10.51 -5.36
N MET A 94 10.56 11.76 -4.90
CA MET A 94 11.28 12.89 -5.51
C MET A 94 12.80 12.69 -5.46
N LEU A 95 13.35 12.37 -4.29
CA LEU A 95 14.78 12.14 -4.09
C LEU A 95 15.28 11.01 -4.99
N CYS A 96 14.60 9.87 -5.01
CA CYS A 96 15.04 8.74 -5.82
C CYS A 96 14.92 9.03 -7.32
N LYS A 97 13.90 9.76 -7.76
CA LYS A 97 13.77 10.14 -9.17
C LYS A 97 14.89 11.09 -9.60
N GLN A 98 15.22 12.07 -8.77
CA GLN A 98 16.32 13.01 -9.03
C GLN A 98 17.68 12.31 -9.00
N GLY A 99 17.92 11.46 -8.00
CA GLY A 99 19.18 10.73 -7.83
C GLY A 99 19.48 9.75 -8.97
N THR A 100 18.46 9.24 -9.66
CA THR A 100 18.62 8.34 -10.80
C THR A 100 18.28 8.97 -12.15
N GLN A 101 18.14 10.30 -12.22
CA GLN A 101 17.73 11.00 -13.43
C GLN A 101 18.70 10.77 -14.61
N SER A 102 20.01 10.76 -14.35
CA SER A 102 21.03 10.58 -15.40
C SER A 102 21.00 9.21 -16.07
N THR A 103 20.41 8.21 -15.40
CA THR A 103 20.34 6.83 -15.89
C THR A 103 18.94 6.47 -16.41
N GLU A 104 17.98 7.41 -16.44
CA GLU A 104 16.57 7.14 -16.77
C GLU A 104 16.33 6.49 -18.14
N GLY A 105 17.18 6.79 -19.12
CA GLY A 105 17.09 6.19 -20.45
C GLY A 105 17.70 4.78 -20.55
N LEU A 106 18.33 4.26 -19.49
CA LEU A 106 19.06 2.99 -19.53
C LEU A 106 18.17 1.81 -19.11
N PRO A 107 18.36 0.60 -19.69
CA PRO A 107 17.58 -0.58 -19.35
C PRO A 107 17.59 -0.96 -17.86
N GLU A 108 18.68 -0.67 -17.14
CA GLU A 108 18.86 -0.97 -15.71
C GLU A 108 18.26 0.08 -14.76
N TRP A 109 17.70 1.18 -15.29
CA TRP A 109 17.13 2.25 -14.47
C TRP A 109 16.11 1.76 -13.42
N PRO A 110 15.19 0.83 -13.72
CA PRO A 110 14.25 0.32 -12.72
C PRO A 110 14.97 -0.27 -11.49
N ARG A 111 16.06 -1.02 -11.68
CA ARG A 111 16.84 -1.55 -10.56
C ARG A 111 17.46 -0.44 -9.73
N LEU A 112 18.06 0.58 -10.36
CA LEU A 112 18.70 1.69 -9.66
C LEU A 112 17.67 2.51 -8.86
N TYR A 113 16.53 2.82 -9.47
CA TYR A 113 15.44 3.55 -8.83
C TYR A 113 14.85 2.77 -7.64
N HIS A 114 14.57 1.48 -7.80
CA HIS A 114 14.03 0.66 -6.72
C HIS A 114 15.06 0.35 -5.61
N ALA A 115 16.35 0.29 -5.94
CA ALA A 115 17.41 0.22 -4.91
C ALA A 115 17.42 1.48 -4.04
N CYS A 116 17.32 2.68 -4.63
CA CYS A 116 17.16 3.92 -3.87
C CYS A 116 15.91 3.89 -2.99
N LEU A 117 14.76 3.52 -3.57
CA LEU A 117 13.51 3.47 -2.81
C LEU A 117 13.60 2.49 -1.63
N THR A 118 14.30 1.36 -1.80
CA THR A 118 14.54 0.39 -0.72
C THR A 118 15.34 1.02 0.41
N ALA A 119 16.48 1.66 0.10
CA ALA A 119 17.34 2.29 1.10
C ALA A 119 16.61 3.36 1.93
N GLU A 120 15.90 4.27 1.25
CA GLU A 120 15.10 5.32 1.91
C GLU A 120 13.96 4.74 2.77
N THR A 121 13.38 3.62 2.33
CA THR A 121 12.33 2.91 3.07
C THR A 121 12.89 2.23 4.30
N GLU A 122 14.05 1.58 4.22
CA GLU A 122 14.68 0.98 5.40
C GLU A 122 15.13 2.03 6.43
N ALA A 123 15.64 3.17 5.98
CA ALA A 123 16.01 4.29 6.85
C ALA A 123 14.80 4.88 7.59
N ARG A 124 13.60 4.86 6.97
CA ARG A 124 12.36 5.39 7.56
C ARG A 124 11.99 4.76 8.90
N ARG A 125 12.42 3.52 9.15
CA ARG A 125 12.15 2.79 10.40
C ARG A 125 12.49 3.61 11.64
N GLN A 126 13.66 4.26 11.67
CA GLN A 126 14.07 5.09 12.81
C GLN A 126 13.10 6.26 13.03
N GLY A 127 12.67 6.88 11.94
CA GLY A 127 11.66 7.94 11.97
C GLY A 127 10.35 7.46 12.57
N LEU A 128 9.87 6.27 12.22
CA LEU A 128 8.64 5.72 12.83
C LEU A 128 8.85 5.32 14.30
N MET A 129 9.96 4.68 14.63
CA MET A 129 10.23 4.21 16.00
C MET A 129 10.37 5.35 17.01
N ARG A 130 10.86 6.53 16.60
CA ARG A 130 10.97 7.69 17.51
C ARG A 130 9.61 8.12 18.10
N TRP A 131 8.50 7.84 17.40
CA TRP A 131 7.15 8.11 17.90
C TRP A 131 6.75 7.25 19.10
N LEU A 132 7.49 6.19 19.39
CA LEU A 132 7.28 5.33 20.57
C LEU A 132 8.17 5.71 21.76
N THR A 133 8.91 6.82 21.65
CA THR A 133 9.85 7.30 22.67
C THR A 133 9.50 8.73 23.05
N LEU A 134 10.02 9.26 24.16
CA LEU A 134 9.80 10.66 24.58
C LEU A 134 10.35 11.70 23.59
N ASP A 135 11.13 11.30 22.59
CA ASP A 135 11.70 12.17 21.57
C ASP A 135 10.73 12.46 20.40
N HIS A 136 9.45 12.10 20.53
CA HIS A 136 8.47 12.31 19.47
C HIS A 136 8.11 13.80 19.29
N PRO A 137 7.81 14.25 18.04
CA PRO A 137 7.58 15.67 17.76
C PRO A 137 6.45 16.33 18.55
N SER A 138 5.47 15.55 19.01
CA SER A 138 4.34 16.05 19.83
C SER A 138 4.64 16.07 21.33
N ALA A 139 5.82 15.61 21.78
CA ALA A 139 6.21 15.64 23.19
C ALA A 139 6.70 17.03 23.65
N LYS A 140 7.02 17.91 22.69
CA LYS A 140 7.45 19.28 22.99
C LYS A 140 6.22 20.16 23.31
N PRO A 141 6.27 20.98 24.37
CA PRO A 141 5.18 21.87 24.75
C PRO A 141 4.79 22.88 23.66
#